data_AF-A0A5J4PV93-F1
#
_entry.id   AF-A0A5J4PV93-F1
#
_cell.length_a   1.000
_cell.length_b   1.000
_cell.length_c   1.000
_cell.angle_alpha   90.00
_cell.angle_beta   90.00
_cell.angle_gamma   90.00
#
_symmetry.space_group_name_H-M   'P 1'
#
loop_
_entity.id
_entity.type
_entity.pdbx_description
1 polymer ?
#
loop_
_entity_poly.entity_id
_entity_poly.type
_entity_poly.pdbx_seq_one_letter_code
_entity_poly.pdbx_strand_id
1 'polypeptide(L)'
;MKNLYWYLKEKSERMGYSSFKGKAIFIIAGLAATAWFLIRVIPKPSRATYPCMQAAAPTMSAFVIYMLSLMGGIKAWNAVKKNWKTRKYWVSAVAFVILICCSGIFIFNKPDVSFARMLQLNNAPLFCYPPNEYAGEAQGIFPGRVVWAHASGAATWKPGQGYWFEDKYNNQADCNWFIDQTLLQLTGTQSQKQAWSKLFSYHNEKNGKASKGYAKGEKITIKINQNNTYSHSDSEELNASPHVVLALLTSLINEAGVSQECITVADPSRHITDFLYNKCIGRFPNVNYMDHTGGDGRLKSNFADDALHFSQDNGKLARGISTAFAEADYVINMALLKGHEGQG
;
A
#
# COMPACT_ATOMS: atom_id res chain seq x y z
N MET A 1 5.67 32.00 4.25
CA MET A 1 6.40 31.01 3.42
C MET A 1 5.63 29.69 3.21
N LYS A 2 5.08 29.05 4.26
CA LYS A 2 4.24 27.83 4.13
C LYS A 2 3.07 27.97 3.14
N ASN A 3 2.35 29.09 3.16
CA ASN A 3 1.22 29.33 2.25
C ASN A 3 1.64 29.53 0.78
N LEU A 4 2.84 30.08 0.54
CA LEU A 4 3.39 30.22 -0.81
C LEU A 4 3.86 28.87 -1.35
N TYR A 5 4.47 28.04 -0.51
CA TYR A 5 4.85 26.68 -0.85
C TYR A 5 3.63 25.82 -1.17
N TRP A 6 2.57 25.85 -0.35
CA TRP A 6 1.34 25.11 -0.62
C TRP A 6 0.59 25.64 -1.84
N TYR A 7 0.55 26.97 -2.06
CA TYR A 7 -0.02 27.56 -3.27
C TYR A 7 0.76 27.14 -4.53
N LEU A 8 2.10 27.11 -4.48
CA LEU A 8 2.95 26.68 -5.59
C LEU A 8 2.87 25.17 -5.84
N LYS A 9 2.80 24.37 -4.78
CA LYS A 9 2.62 22.92 -4.83
C LYS A 9 1.25 22.55 -5.37
N GLU A 10 0.19 23.18 -4.88
CA GLU A 10 -1.17 23.05 -5.38
C GLU A 10 -1.28 23.52 -6.84
N LYS A 11 -0.59 24.59 -7.25
CA LYS A 11 -0.50 24.97 -8.68
C LYS A 11 0.27 23.94 -9.52
N SER A 12 1.32 23.33 -8.98
CA SER A 12 2.12 22.32 -9.69
C SER A 12 1.37 20.99 -9.83
N GLU A 13 0.57 20.62 -8.83
CA GLU A 13 -0.24 19.40 -8.79
C GLU A 13 -1.57 19.58 -9.55
N ARG A 14 -2.14 20.80 -9.56
CA ARG A 14 -3.31 21.18 -10.38
C ARG A 14 -2.96 21.61 -11.80
N MET A 15 -1.68 21.75 -12.16
CA MET A 15 -1.25 21.89 -13.55
C MET A 15 -1.39 20.55 -14.27
N GLY A 16 -2.65 20.14 -14.42
CA GLY A 16 -3.04 19.13 -15.37
C GLY A 16 -2.48 19.49 -16.74
N TYR A 17 -1.60 18.64 -17.26
CA TYR A 17 -1.84 17.96 -18.52
C TYR A 17 -2.45 18.82 -19.67
N SER A 18 -1.88 19.98 -19.95
CA SER A 18 -1.89 20.64 -21.28
C SER A 18 -1.16 21.99 -21.18
N SER A 19 0.16 21.95 -21.28
CA SER A 19 0.95 23.14 -21.58
C SER A 19 1.57 22.96 -22.96
N PHE A 20 1.51 23.98 -23.81
CA PHE A 20 2.27 24.06 -25.06
C PHE A 20 3.73 23.58 -24.89
N LYS A 21 4.33 23.85 -23.73
CA LYS A 21 5.67 23.38 -23.35
C LYS A 21 5.81 21.85 -23.31
N GLY A 22 4.83 21.13 -22.75
CA GLY A 22 4.85 19.66 -22.70
C GLY A 22 4.78 19.01 -24.08
N LYS A 23 3.95 19.58 -24.98
CA LYS A 23 3.86 19.13 -26.38
C LYS A 23 5.16 19.42 -27.15
N ALA A 24 5.75 20.61 -26.97
CA ALA A 24 7.03 20.95 -27.58
C ALA A 24 8.16 20.03 -27.09
N ILE A 25 8.23 19.76 -25.78
CA ILE A 25 9.21 18.84 -25.20
C ILE A 25 9.02 17.42 -25.74
N PHE A 26 7.79 16.91 -25.81
CA PHE A 26 7.51 15.59 -26.37
C PHE A 26 7.94 15.47 -27.84
N ILE A 27 7.67 16.48 -28.67
CA ILE A 27 8.08 16.49 -30.09
C ILE A 27 9.61 16.51 -30.21
N ILE A 28 10.29 17.37 -29.46
CA ILE A 28 11.77 17.48 -29.50
C ILE A 28 12.41 16.18 -28.99
N ALA A 29 11.96 15.65 -27.85
CA ALA A 29 12.45 14.41 -27.28
C ALA A 29 12.15 13.20 -28.18
N GLY A 30 10.96 13.16 -28.79
CA GLY A 30 10.56 12.15 -29.76
C GLY A 30 11.44 12.14 -31.01
N LEU A 31 11.72 13.31 -31.59
CA LEU A 31 12.64 13.46 -32.73
C LEU A 31 14.06 13.04 -32.37
N ALA A 32 14.58 13.51 -31.23
CA ALA A 32 15.92 13.16 -30.77
C ALA A 32 16.06 11.66 -30.49
N ALA A 33 15.09 11.06 -29.79
CA ALA A 33 15.06 9.61 -29.52
C ALA A 33 14.98 8.80 -30.81
N THR A 34 14.14 9.22 -31.78
CA THR A 34 14.02 8.57 -33.09
C THR A 34 15.33 8.65 -33.86
N ALA A 35 15.92 9.84 -33.98
CA ALA A 35 17.19 10.03 -34.69
C ALA A 35 18.32 9.21 -34.04
N TRP A 36 18.46 9.28 -32.72
CA TRP A 36 19.45 8.53 -31.97
C TRP A 36 19.28 7.02 -32.18
N PHE A 37 18.04 6.51 -32.05
CA PHE A 37 17.74 5.09 -32.22
C PHE A 37 18.06 4.63 -33.65
N LEU A 38 17.61 5.37 -34.68
CA LEU A 38 17.89 5.03 -36.07
C LEU A 38 19.39 5.05 -36.39
N ILE A 39 20.10 6.12 -35.99
CA ILE A 39 21.56 6.26 -36.21
C ILE A 39 22.34 5.12 -35.55
N ARG A 40 21.90 4.64 -34.38
CA ARG A 40 22.66 3.67 -33.60
C ARG A 40 22.27 2.23 -33.91
N VAL A 41 20.99 1.96 -34.15
CA VAL A 41 20.43 0.62 -34.29
C VAL A 41 20.40 0.14 -35.74
N ILE A 42 20.16 1.00 -36.75
CA ILE A 42 20.19 0.57 -38.16
C ILE A 42 21.56 -0.03 -38.55
N PRO A 43 22.71 0.60 -38.20
CA PRO A 43 24.01 0.03 -38.56
C PRO A 43 24.35 -1.26 -37.81
N LYS A 44 23.75 -1.49 -36.64
CA LYS A 44 23.96 -2.69 -35.82
C LYS A 44 22.74 -2.97 -34.94
N PRO A 45 21.77 -3.80 -35.40
CA PRO A 45 20.49 -4.02 -34.73
C PRO A 45 20.62 -4.52 -33.28
N SER A 46 21.67 -5.26 -32.97
CA SER A 46 21.94 -5.75 -31.61
C SER A 46 22.09 -4.63 -30.57
N ARG A 47 22.32 -3.38 -30.97
CA ARG A 47 22.43 -2.24 -30.03
C ARG A 47 21.10 -1.87 -29.39
N ALA A 48 19.96 -2.34 -29.92
CA ALA A 48 18.65 -2.09 -29.32
C ALA A 48 18.53 -2.61 -27.88
N THR A 49 19.35 -3.58 -27.48
CA THR A 49 19.39 -4.13 -26.11
C THR A 49 20.18 -3.28 -25.13
N TYR A 50 20.87 -2.24 -25.58
CA TYR A 50 21.67 -1.40 -24.69
C TYR A 50 20.75 -0.58 -23.77
N PRO A 51 21.11 -0.37 -22.48
CA PRO A 51 20.25 0.34 -21.52
C PRO A 51 19.79 1.72 -22.01
N CYS A 52 20.67 2.48 -22.68
CA CYS A 52 20.33 3.79 -23.24
C CYS A 52 19.36 3.72 -24.43
N MET A 53 19.36 2.63 -25.20
CA MET A 53 18.39 2.41 -26.29
C MET A 53 17.05 1.93 -25.75
N GLN A 54 17.06 1.09 -24.71
CA GLN A 54 15.85 0.65 -24.02
C GLN A 54 15.13 1.82 -23.34
N ALA A 55 15.88 2.82 -22.84
CA ALA A 55 15.31 4.06 -22.32
C ALA A 55 14.71 4.95 -23.41
N ALA A 56 15.33 5.01 -24.60
CA ALA A 56 14.85 5.84 -25.72
C ALA A 56 13.67 5.21 -26.50
N ALA A 57 13.57 3.87 -26.52
CA ALA A 57 12.60 3.15 -27.34
C ALA A 57 11.13 3.49 -27.05
N PRO A 58 10.66 3.63 -25.79
CA PRO A 58 9.29 4.03 -25.49
C PRO A 58 8.95 5.43 -26.01
N THR A 59 9.86 6.40 -25.87
CA THR A 59 9.67 7.78 -26.34
C THR A 59 9.61 7.85 -27.87
N MET A 60 10.53 7.14 -28.55
CA MET A 60 10.49 7.01 -30.01
C MET A 60 9.17 6.36 -30.47
N SER A 61 8.79 5.23 -29.87
CA SER A 61 7.59 4.48 -30.28
C SER A 61 6.33 5.32 -30.10
N ALA A 62 6.20 6.00 -28.95
CA ALA A 62 5.09 6.90 -28.69
C ALA A 62 5.03 8.06 -29.71
N PHE A 63 6.18 8.64 -30.06
CA PHE A 63 6.27 9.71 -31.05
C PHE A 63 5.91 9.24 -32.47
N VAL A 64 6.42 8.08 -32.89
CA VAL A 64 6.10 7.50 -34.22
C VAL A 64 4.62 7.18 -34.32
N ILE A 65 4.03 6.56 -33.29
CA ILE A 65 2.59 6.27 -33.24
C ILE A 65 1.77 7.56 -33.28
N TYR A 66 2.20 8.61 -32.57
CA TYR A 66 1.57 9.92 -32.59
C TYR A 66 1.57 10.53 -34.01
N MET A 67 2.71 10.51 -34.70
CA MET A 67 2.84 11.04 -36.07
C MET A 67 2.02 10.23 -37.07
N LEU A 68 2.05 8.90 -36.99
CA LEU A 68 1.26 8.02 -37.85
C LEU A 68 -0.25 8.24 -37.65
N SER A 69 -0.68 8.45 -36.40
CA SER A 69 -2.09 8.71 -36.08
C SER A 69 -2.55 10.07 -36.61
N LEU A 70 -1.71 11.11 -36.49
CA LEU A 70 -2.01 12.44 -37.01
C LEU A 70 -2.09 12.44 -38.55
N MET A 71 -1.06 11.93 -39.22
CA MET A 71 -1.01 11.87 -40.69
C MET A 71 -2.07 10.93 -41.26
N GLY A 72 -2.29 9.78 -40.61
CA GLY A 72 -3.33 8.82 -40.94
C GLY A 72 -4.72 9.43 -40.83
N GLY A 73 -5.02 10.15 -39.75
CA GLY A 73 -6.27 10.87 -39.55
C GLY A 73 -6.53 11.92 -40.63
N ILE A 74 -5.52 12.73 -40.99
CA ILE A 74 -5.64 13.74 -42.06
C ILE A 74 -5.95 13.08 -43.41
N LYS A 75 -5.23 12.01 -43.78
CA LYS A 75 -5.46 11.28 -45.03
C LYS A 75 -6.83 10.60 -45.05
N ALA A 76 -7.23 9.99 -43.94
CA ALA A 76 -8.54 9.35 -43.77
C ALA A 76 -9.68 10.37 -43.93
N TRP A 77 -9.57 11.54 -43.30
CA TRP A 77 -10.53 12.63 -43.44
C TRP A 77 -10.66 13.13 -44.89
N ASN A 78 -9.54 13.32 -45.57
CA ASN A 78 -9.54 13.72 -46.97
C ASN A 78 -10.17 12.63 -47.87
N ALA A 79 -9.92 11.36 -47.58
CA ALA A 79 -10.53 10.23 -48.27
C ALA A 79 -12.05 10.14 -48.04
N VAL A 80 -12.52 10.39 -46.81
CA VAL A 80 -13.96 10.49 -46.49
C VAL A 80 -14.60 11.58 -47.35
N LYS A 81 -14.06 12.81 -47.31
CA LYS A 81 -14.58 13.96 -48.08
C LYS A 81 -14.63 13.71 -49.58
N LYS A 82 -13.54 13.18 -50.15
CA LYS A 82 -13.43 12.91 -51.59
C LYS A 82 -14.42 11.84 -52.02
N ASN A 83 -14.45 10.71 -51.33
CA ASN A 83 -15.25 9.56 -51.73
C ASN A 83 -16.75 9.74 -51.46
N TRP A 84 -17.11 10.54 -50.46
CA TRP A 84 -18.49 10.97 -50.23
C TRP A 84 -19.03 11.78 -51.41
N LYS A 85 -18.25 12.76 -51.92
CA LYS A 85 -18.61 13.55 -53.10
C LYS A 85 -18.73 12.70 -54.38
N THR A 86 -17.89 11.68 -54.52
CA THR A 86 -17.93 10.77 -55.69
C THR A 86 -18.86 9.57 -55.50
N ARG A 87 -19.76 9.58 -54.50
CA ARG A 87 -20.74 8.51 -54.19
C ARG A 87 -20.14 7.11 -53.94
N LYS A 88 -18.84 7.03 -53.62
CA LYS A 88 -18.14 5.77 -53.28
C LYS A 88 -18.27 5.51 -51.79
N TYR A 89 -19.50 5.23 -51.34
CA TYR A 89 -19.84 5.18 -49.91
C TYR A 89 -19.07 4.12 -49.12
N TRP A 90 -18.76 2.96 -49.73
CA TRP A 90 -17.99 1.90 -49.07
C TRP A 90 -16.54 2.34 -48.74
N VAL A 91 -15.88 3.05 -49.65
CA VAL A 91 -14.52 3.59 -49.43
C VAL A 91 -14.55 4.66 -48.34
N SER A 92 -15.63 5.45 -48.32
CA SER A 92 -15.84 6.47 -47.29
C SER A 92 -16.04 5.84 -45.91
N ALA A 93 -16.81 4.74 -45.82
CA ALA A 93 -17.01 4.00 -44.57
C ALA A 93 -15.69 3.42 -44.03
N VAL A 94 -14.87 2.80 -44.89
CA VAL A 94 -13.54 2.29 -44.49
C VAL A 94 -12.64 3.42 -44.02
N ALA A 95 -12.58 4.54 -44.75
CA ALA A 95 -11.80 5.70 -44.34
C ALA A 95 -12.29 6.31 -43.02
N PHE A 96 -13.59 6.26 -42.75
CA PHE A 96 -14.18 6.74 -41.50
C PHE A 96 -13.79 5.86 -40.30
N VAL A 97 -13.76 4.53 -40.46
CA VAL A 97 -13.25 3.60 -39.43
C VAL A 97 -11.78 3.90 -39.11
N ILE A 98 -10.94 4.09 -40.13
CA ILE A 98 -9.53 4.46 -39.96
C ILE A 98 -9.40 5.79 -39.20
N LEU A 99 -10.25 6.77 -39.52
CA LEU A 99 -10.27 8.06 -38.82
C LEU A 99 -10.62 7.90 -37.33
N ILE A 100 -11.60 7.04 -36.98
CA ILE A 100 -11.95 6.74 -35.59
C ILE A 100 -10.78 6.09 -34.86
N CYS A 101 -10.13 5.09 -35.46
CA CYS A 101 -8.96 4.44 -34.88
C CYS A 101 -7.82 5.44 -34.63
N CYS A 102 -7.48 6.28 -35.62
CA CYS A 102 -6.44 7.30 -35.48
C CYS A 102 -6.79 8.36 -34.41
N SER A 103 -8.05 8.78 -34.35
CA SER A 103 -8.53 9.75 -33.36
C SER A 103 -8.53 9.15 -31.96
N GLY A 104 -8.93 7.88 -31.82
CA GLY A 104 -8.84 7.14 -30.56
C GLY A 104 -7.40 7.06 -30.07
N ILE A 105 -6.46 6.65 -30.93
CA ILE A 105 -5.04 6.60 -30.56
C ILE A 105 -4.53 7.99 -30.16
N PHE A 106 -4.92 9.06 -30.87
CA PHE A 106 -4.51 10.43 -30.53
C PHE A 106 -5.07 10.92 -29.18
N ILE A 107 -6.32 10.56 -28.85
CA ILE A 107 -6.99 10.96 -27.60
C ILE A 107 -6.47 10.14 -26.41
N PHE A 108 -6.24 8.84 -26.60
CA PHE A 108 -5.80 7.93 -25.54
C PHE A 108 -4.28 7.93 -25.33
N ASN A 109 -3.49 8.36 -26.32
CA ASN A 109 -2.06 8.56 -26.14
C ASN A 109 -1.81 9.84 -25.33
N LYS A 110 -1.57 9.65 -24.03
CA LYS A 110 -1.17 10.72 -23.10
C LYS A 110 0.37 10.82 -23.08
N PRO A 111 0.97 11.80 -23.78
CA PRO A 111 2.42 11.90 -23.96
C PRO A 111 3.16 12.09 -22.62
N ASP A 112 2.46 12.67 -21.67
CA ASP A 112 2.91 13.05 -20.35
C ASP A 112 2.97 11.85 -19.40
N VAL A 113 2.13 10.82 -19.60
CA VAL A 113 2.29 9.50 -18.94
C VAL A 113 3.53 8.77 -19.45
N SER A 114 3.79 8.84 -20.77
CA SER A 114 4.97 8.24 -21.38
C SER A 114 6.27 8.93 -20.94
N PHE A 115 6.23 10.26 -20.78
CA PHE A 115 7.36 11.04 -20.29
C PHE A 115 7.58 10.86 -18.78
N ALA A 116 6.52 10.80 -17.97
CA ALA A 116 6.63 10.53 -16.53
C ALA A 116 7.30 9.18 -16.25
N ARG A 117 7.00 8.15 -17.05
CA ARG A 117 7.64 6.83 -16.95
C ARG A 117 9.15 6.87 -17.25
N MET A 118 9.61 7.78 -18.12
CA MET A 118 11.03 7.98 -18.43
C MET A 118 11.76 8.71 -17.29
N LEU A 119 11.14 9.73 -16.70
CA LEU A 119 11.70 10.44 -15.54
C LEU A 119 11.80 9.56 -14.29
N GLN A 120 10.86 8.63 -14.10
CA GLN A 120 10.87 7.70 -12.96
C GLN A 120 12.09 6.76 -12.94
N LEU A 121 12.69 6.45 -14.09
CA LEU A 121 13.86 5.55 -14.16
C LEU A 121 15.14 6.16 -13.56
N ASN A 122 15.25 7.50 -13.49
CA ASN A 122 16.44 8.17 -12.94
C ASN A 122 16.30 8.56 -11.46
N ASN A 123 15.09 8.51 -10.90
CA ASN A 123 14.78 8.98 -9.54
C ASN A 123 14.06 7.93 -8.70
N ALA A 124 14.10 6.65 -9.07
CA ALA A 124 13.62 5.60 -8.18
C ALA A 124 14.41 5.69 -6.86
N PRO A 125 13.75 5.82 -5.69
CA PRO A 125 14.47 5.85 -4.42
C PRO A 125 15.32 4.59 -4.31
N LEU A 126 16.59 4.73 -3.89
CA LEU A 126 17.53 3.62 -3.71
C LEU A 126 17.00 2.50 -2.79
N PHE A 127 15.93 2.75 -2.03
CA PHE A 127 15.31 1.81 -1.08
C PHE A 127 14.06 1.09 -1.61
N CYS A 128 13.74 1.21 -2.89
CA CYS A 128 12.60 0.51 -3.48
C CYS A 128 13.10 -0.61 -4.41
N TYR A 129 12.79 -1.86 -4.08
CA TYR A 129 12.90 -2.95 -5.05
C TYR A 129 12.09 -2.60 -6.31
N PRO A 130 12.55 -3.01 -7.50
CA PRO A 130 11.73 -2.91 -8.71
C PRO A 130 10.34 -3.53 -8.45
N PRO A 131 9.27 -2.98 -9.06
CA PRO A 131 7.93 -3.53 -8.87
C PRO A 131 7.87 -5.04 -9.13
N ASN A 132 7.34 -5.79 -8.18
CA ASN A 132 7.22 -7.26 -8.21
C ASN A 132 8.55 -8.04 -8.10
N GLU A 133 9.67 -7.39 -7.79
CA GLU A 133 10.83 -8.08 -7.24
C GLU A 133 10.68 -8.19 -5.72
N TYR A 134 10.67 -9.41 -5.22
CA TYR A 134 10.58 -9.69 -3.79
C TYR A 134 11.96 -9.96 -3.21
N ALA A 135 12.16 -9.58 -1.95
CA ALA A 135 13.33 -9.97 -1.18
C ALA A 135 12.98 -11.15 -0.28
N GLY A 136 13.79 -12.20 -0.31
CA GLY A 136 13.67 -13.37 0.56
C GLY A 136 12.78 -14.49 0.03
N GLU A 137 12.56 -15.50 0.86
CA GLU A 137 11.73 -16.67 0.54
C GLU A 137 10.29 -16.47 1.01
N ALA A 138 9.34 -16.73 0.12
CA ALA A 138 7.92 -16.57 0.41
C ALA A 138 7.46 -17.48 1.57
N GLN A 139 6.82 -16.89 2.59
CA GLN A 139 6.30 -17.59 3.77
C GLN A 139 4.77 -17.57 3.83
N GLY A 140 4.19 -18.43 4.68
CA GLY A 140 2.76 -18.48 5.00
C GLY A 140 2.11 -19.82 4.64
N ILE A 141 0.87 -20.02 5.08
CA ILE A 141 0.03 -21.18 4.69
C ILE A 141 -0.03 -21.32 3.16
N PHE A 142 -0.12 -20.18 2.47
CA PHE A 142 0.10 -20.05 1.04
C PHE A 142 1.30 -19.13 0.86
N PRO A 143 2.46 -19.64 0.43
CA PRO A 143 3.69 -18.87 0.35
C PRO A 143 3.50 -17.54 -0.41
N GLY A 144 3.79 -16.42 0.26
CA GLY A 144 3.77 -15.08 -0.33
C GLY A 144 2.37 -14.47 -0.52
N ARG A 145 1.32 -15.12 -0.01
CA ARG A 145 -0.04 -14.58 -0.10
C ARG A 145 -0.19 -13.34 0.76
N VAL A 146 -0.66 -12.27 0.12
CA VAL A 146 -1.16 -11.05 0.77
C VAL A 146 -2.63 -10.90 0.40
N VAL A 147 -3.46 -10.55 1.37
CA VAL A 147 -4.89 -10.30 1.17
C VAL A 147 -5.25 -8.88 1.56
N TRP A 148 -6.25 -8.34 0.90
CA TRP A 148 -6.75 -6.99 1.12
C TRP A 148 -8.26 -7.07 1.34
N ALA A 149 -8.71 -6.58 2.49
CA ALA A 149 -10.12 -6.35 2.75
C ALA A 149 -10.37 -4.83 2.82
N HIS A 150 -11.53 -4.39 2.36
CA HIS A 150 -11.94 -3.00 2.45
C HIS A 150 -13.41 -2.93 2.89
N ALA A 151 -13.63 -2.59 4.15
CA ALA A 151 -14.96 -2.42 4.73
C ALA A 151 -15.43 -0.98 4.53
N SER A 152 -16.00 -0.71 3.36
CA SER A 152 -16.54 0.62 3.03
C SER A 152 -17.63 1.01 4.02
N GLY A 153 -17.51 2.19 4.65
CA GLY A 153 -18.46 2.67 5.65
C GLY A 153 -18.10 2.31 7.10
N ALA A 154 -17.09 1.47 7.32
CA ALA A 154 -16.61 1.15 8.67
C ALA A 154 -16.15 2.39 9.43
N ALA A 155 -15.61 3.40 8.73
CA ALA A 155 -15.27 4.71 9.27
C ALA A 155 -15.86 5.81 8.38
N THR A 156 -16.54 6.79 8.99
CA THR A 156 -17.26 7.87 8.28
C THR A 156 -16.87 9.28 8.74
N TRP A 157 -15.88 9.38 9.63
CA TRP A 157 -15.44 10.64 10.22
C TRP A 157 -14.98 11.66 9.18
N LYS A 158 -15.21 12.95 9.49
CA LYS A 158 -14.69 14.09 8.75
C LYS A 158 -13.97 15.07 9.70
N PRO A 159 -12.92 15.76 9.23
CA PRO A 159 -12.22 16.76 10.02
C PRO A 159 -13.17 17.81 10.64
N GLY A 160 -12.93 18.13 11.91
CA GLY A 160 -13.69 19.15 12.66
C GLY A 160 -15.02 18.68 13.27
N GLN A 161 -15.32 17.37 13.28
CA GLN A 161 -16.58 16.84 13.83
C GLN A 161 -16.41 16.11 15.19
N GLY A 162 -15.30 16.31 15.89
CA GLY A 162 -14.94 15.57 17.11
C GLY A 162 -13.85 14.54 16.83
N TYR A 163 -13.69 13.56 17.71
CA TYR A 163 -12.62 12.58 17.60
C TYR A 163 -12.96 11.47 16.60
N TRP A 164 -12.00 11.11 15.76
CA TRP A 164 -12.17 10.13 14.68
C TRP A 164 -12.50 8.73 15.19
N PHE A 165 -12.13 8.40 16.43
CA PHE A 165 -12.36 7.11 17.05
C PHE A 165 -13.70 6.99 17.77
N GLU A 166 -14.54 8.04 17.83
CA GLU A 166 -15.85 7.94 18.49
C GLU A 166 -16.76 6.90 17.80
N ASP A 167 -17.64 6.25 18.57
CA ASP A 167 -18.55 5.21 18.07
C ASP A 167 -19.49 5.71 16.98
N LYS A 168 -19.93 6.96 17.05
CA LYS A 168 -20.83 7.55 16.03
C LYS A 168 -20.20 7.64 14.63
N TYR A 169 -18.86 7.54 14.53
CA TYR A 169 -18.15 7.55 13.27
C TYR A 169 -17.65 6.19 12.81
N ASN A 170 -17.77 5.16 13.65
CA ASN A 170 -17.17 3.85 13.42
C ASN A 170 -18.18 2.72 13.61
N ASN A 171 -18.35 1.89 12.59
CA ASN A 171 -19.25 0.73 12.65
C ASN A 171 -18.48 -0.52 13.13
N GLN A 172 -18.76 -0.97 14.35
CA GLN A 172 -18.12 -2.15 14.92
C GLN A 172 -18.39 -3.45 14.13
N ALA A 173 -19.58 -3.62 13.58
CA ALA A 173 -19.92 -4.81 12.80
C ALA A 173 -19.12 -4.89 11.51
N ASP A 174 -18.90 -3.75 10.85
CA ASP A 174 -18.06 -3.67 9.65
C ASP A 174 -16.58 -3.93 9.98
N CYS A 175 -16.09 -3.47 11.14
CA CYS A 175 -14.76 -3.82 11.63
C CYS A 175 -14.61 -5.32 11.94
N ASN A 176 -15.65 -5.96 12.50
CA ASN A 176 -15.67 -7.40 12.74
C ASN A 176 -15.64 -8.18 11.42
N TRP A 177 -16.45 -7.76 10.44
CA TRP A 177 -16.46 -8.32 9.09
C TRP A 177 -15.10 -8.15 8.41
N PHE A 178 -14.43 -7.01 8.59
CA PHE A 178 -13.09 -6.77 8.05
C PHE A 178 -12.07 -7.81 8.55
N ILE A 179 -12.05 -8.11 9.86
CA ILE A 179 -11.16 -9.13 10.42
C ILE A 179 -11.54 -10.53 9.92
N ASP A 180 -12.83 -10.86 9.92
CA ASP A 180 -13.35 -12.14 9.42
C ASP A 180 -12.90 -12.41 7.98
N GLN A 181 -13.21 -11.50 7.06
CA GLN A 181 -12.86 -11.67 5.64
C GLN A 181 -11.35 -11.72 5.41
N THR A 182 -10.58 -10.95 6.16
CA THR A 182 -9.11 -11.00 6.10
C THR A 182 -8.60 -12.40 6.48
N LEU A 183 -9.11 -12.99 7.57
CA LEU A 183 -8.72 -14.33 8.02
C LEU A 183 -9.13 -15.42 7.03
N LEU A 184 -10.38 -15.38 6.54
CA LEU A 184 -10.90 -16.40 5.62
C LEU A 184 -10.12 -16.40 4.30
N GLN A 185 -9.88 -15.22 3.71
CA GLN A 185 -9.12 -15.10 2.47
C GLN A 185 -7.65 -15.49 2.64
N LEU A 186 -7.02 -15.07 3.75
CA LEU A 186 -5.63 -15.39 4.04
C LEU A 186 -5.41 -16.90 4.17
N THR A 187 -6.32 -17.59 4.85
CA THR A 187 -6.19 -19.01 5.20
C THR A 187 -6.91 -19.96 4.24
N GLY A 188 -7.74 -19.44 3.34
CA GLY A 188 -8.57 -20.23 2.43
C GLY A 188 -9.56 -21.13 3.17
N THR A 189 -10.08 -20.68 4.32
CA THR A 189 -11.02 -21.44 5.15
C THR A 189 -12.42 -20.83 5.09
N GLN A 190 -13.40 -21.52 5.68
CA GLN A 190 -14.81 -21.10 5.66
C GLN A 190 -15.30 -20.57 7.01
N SER A 191 -14.45 -20.56 8.05
CA SER A 191 -14.78 -20.01 9.37
C SER A 191 -13.54 -19.51 10.09
N GLN A 192 -13.71 -18.50 10.96
CA GLN A 192 -12.62 -17.92 11.75
C GLN A 192 -11.94 -18.96 12.65
N LYS A 193 -12.71 -19.86 13.27
CA LYS A 193 -12.18 -20.97 14.07
C LYS A 193 -11.20 -21.83 13.27
N GLN A 194 -11.54 -22.20 12.03
CA GLN A 194 -10.64 -22.95 11.15
C GLN A 194 -9.44 -22.11 10.72
N ALA A 195 -9.65 -20.81 10.42
CA ALA A 195 -8.59 -19.89 10.04
C ALA A 195 -7.51 -19.80 11.14
N TRP A 196 -7.91 -19.53 12.38
CA TRP A 196 -7.00 -19.46 13.53
C TRP A 196 -6.31 -20.78 13.79
N SER A 197 -7.04 -21.91 13.78
CA SER A 197 -6.43 -23.23 13.95
C SER A 197 -5.33 -23.49 12.92
N LYS A 198 -5.52 -23.10 11.65
CA LYS A 198 -4.49 -23.22 10.62
C LYS A 198 -3.30 -22.28 10.85
N LEU A 199 -3.55 -21.03 11.23
CA LEU A 199 -2.50 -20.05 11.50
C LEU A 199 -1.60 -20.50 12.65
N PHE A 200 -2.18 -20.96 13.76
CA PHE A 200 -1.42 -21.49 14.89
C PHE A 200 -0.64 -22.76 14.52
N SER A 201 -1.27 -23.72 13.83
CA SER A 201 -0.60 -24.95 13.42
C SER A 201 0.59 -24.67 12.49
N TYR A 202 0.41 -23.77 11.52
CA TYR A 202 1.48 -23.35 10.62
C TYR A 202 2.62 -22.65 11.39
N HIS A 203 2.28 -21.72 12.29
CA HIS A 203 3.27 -21.01 13.09
C HIS A 203 4.08 -21.98 13.96
N ASN A 204 3.41 -22.93 14.62
CA ASN A 204 4.05 -23.91 15.48
C ASN A 204 4.99 -24.83 14.69
N GLU A 205 4.54 -25.34 13.55
CA GLU A 205 5.38 -26.16 12.67
C GLU A 205 6.63 -25.40 12.19
N LYS A 206 6.49 -24.14 11.81
CA LYS A 206 7.64 -23.30 11.36
C LYS A 206 8.62 -22.98 12.48
N ASN A 207 8.19 -23.01 13.73
CA ASN A 207 9.05 -22.81 14.89
C ASN A 207 9.50 -24.14 15.52
N GLY A 208 9.41 -25.26 14.79
CA GLY A 208 9.87 -26.58 15.25
C GLY A 208 9.04 -27.21 16.37
N LYS A 209 7.87 -26.63 16.69
CA LYS A 209 6.87 -27.23 17.59
C LYS A 209 6.03 -28.25 16.80
N ALA A 210 5.26 -29.07 17.51
CA ALA A 210 4.30 -29.98 16.87
C ALA A 210 3.27 -29.17 16.04
N SER A 211 2.91 -29.67 14.85
CA SER A 211 1.89 -29.05 13.98
C SER A 211 0.49 -29.22 14.58
N LYS A 212 0.21 -28.42 15.62
CA LYS A 212 -1.03 -28.36 16.39
C LYS A 212 -1.45 -26.91 16.52
N GLY A 213 -2.76 -26.69 16.68
CA GLY A 213 -3.31 -25.36 16.97
C GLY A 213 -2.89 -24.83 18.35
N TYR A 214 -3.47 -23.69 18.73
CA TYR A 214 -3.23 -23.05 20.02
C TYR A 214 -3.34 -24.02 21.19
N ALA A 215 -2.34 -24.00 22.08
CA ALA A 215 -2.38 -24.69 23.35
C ALA A 215 -2.75 -23.72 24.48
N LYS A 216 -3.58 -24.20 25.41
CA LYS A 216 -4.05 -23.39 26.54
C LYS A 216 -2.86 -22.86 27.34
N GLY A 217 -2.82 -21.54 27.54
CA GLY A 217 -1.77 -20.86 28.30
C GLY A 217 -0.66 -20.27 27.43
N GLU A 218 -0.61 -20.57 26.13
CA GLU A 218 0.30 -19.87 25.23
C GLU A 218 -0.07 -18.38 25.14
N LYS A 219 0.95 -17.52 25.11
CA LYS A 219 0.82 -16.06 25.19
C LYS A 219 0.72 -15.44 23.79
N ILE A 220 -0.23 -14.52 23.60
CA ILE A 220 -0.37 -13.72 22.38
C ILE A 220 -0.13 -12.25 22.70
N THR A 221 0.79 -11.62 21.97
CA THR A 221 1.01 -10.17 22.06
C THR A 221 0.61 -9.47 20.77
N ILE A 222 -0.26 -8.47 20.89
CA ILE A 222 -0.74 -7.65 19.78
C ILE A 222 -0.02 -6.31 19.82
N LYS A 223 0.89 -6.08 18.88
CA LYS A 223 1.54 -4.78 18.69
C LYS A 223 0.54 -3.81 18.06
N ILE A 224 0.27 -2.70 18.73
CA ILE A 224 -0.53 -1.60 18.17
C ILE A 224 0.33 -0.36 17.95
N ASN A 225 -0.08 0.55 17.06
CA ASN A 225 0.62 1.81 16.81
C ASN A 225 -0.04 2.95 17.59
N GLN A 226 0.63 3.46 18.64
CA GLN A 226 0.25 4.65 19.42
C GLN A 226 1.25 5.79 19.22
N ASN A 227 1.88 5.87 18.05
CA ASN A 227 3.05 6.73 17.79
C ASN A 227 2.86 8.21 18.13
N ASN A 228 1.62 8.70 18.13
CA ASN A 228 1.29 10.11 18.35
C ASN A 228 0.74 10.38 19.78
N THR A 229 1.00 9.50 20.74
CA THR A 229 0.55 9.68 22.13
C THR A 229 1.67 10.11 23.06
N TYR A 230 1.35 11.03 23.97
CA TYR A 230 2.27 11.57 24.99
C TYR A 230 1.77 11.36 26.44
N SER A 231 0.55 10.84 26.59
CA SER A 231 -0.08 10.44 27.86
C SER A 231 -1.23 9.47 27.55
N HIS A 232 -1.92 8.94 28.57
CA HIS A 232 -3.14 8.16 28.38
C HIS A 232 -4.32 8.99 27.87
N SER A 233 -4.27 10.32 27.94
CA SER A 233 -5.34 11.19 27.47
C SER A 233 -5.54 11.05 25.96
N ASP A 234 -6.79 11.05 25.53
CA ASP A 234 -7.13 11.00 24.12
C ASP A 234 -6.72 12.28 23.37
N SER A 235 -6.42 12.13 22.08
CA SER A 235 -6.04 13.24 21.21
C SER A 235 -6.60 13.05 19.79
N GLU A 236 -6.62 14.11 18.98
CA GLU A 236 -7.11 14.03 17.59
C GLU A 236 -6.18 13.25 16.67
N GLU A 237 -5.00 12.88 17.17
CA GLU A 237 -3.96 12.22 16.39
C GLU A 237 -4.38 10.80 15.97
N LEU A 238 -3.99 10.42 14.75
CA LEU A 238 -4.28 9.09 14.22
C LEU A 238 -3.34 8.04 14.83
N ASN A 239 -3.96 7.08 15.53
CA ASN A 239 -3.35 5.92 16.17
C ASN A 239 -4.16 4.65 15.82
N ALA A 240 -3.85 3.52 16.44
CA ALA A 240 -4.58 2.27 16.20
C ALA A 240 -6.09 2.44 16.45
N SER A 241 -6.92 1.98 15.51
CA SER A 241 -8.38 2.07 15.62
C SER A 241 -8.88 1.19 16.78
N PRO A 242 -9.56 1.77 17.79
CA PRO A 242 -10.14 1.02 18.91
C PRO A 242 -11.11 -0.08 18.44
N HIS A 243 -11.88 0.18 17.38
CA HIS A 243 -12.86 -0.77 16.83
C HIS A 243 -12.20 -1.95 16.14
N VAL A 244 -11.07 -1.74 15.46
CA VAL A 244 -10.31 -2.83 14.82
C VAL A 244 -9.54 -3.65 15.86
N VAL A 245 -8.99 -3.00 16.91
CA VAL A 245 -8.42 -3.72 18.08
C VAL A 245 -9.49 -4.63 18.68
N LEU A 246 -10.67 -4.08 18.97
CA LEU A 246 -11.76 -4.84 19.58
C LEU A 246 -12.26 -5.98 18.66
N ALA A 247 -12.30 -5.76 17.34
CA ALA A 247 -12.66 -6.79 16.38
C ALA A 247 -11.66 -7.97 16.38
N LEU A 248 -10.36 -7.67 16.42
CA LEU A 248 -9.31 -8.69 16.53
C LEU A 248 -9.40 -9.46 17.86
N LEU A 249 -9.58 -8.76 18.98
CA LEU A 249 -9.79 -9.39 20.29
C LEU A 249 -11.02 -10.30 20.27
N THR A 250 -12.12 -9.84 19.69
CA THR A 250 -13.36 -10.62 19.55
C THR A 250 -13.11 -11.91 18.78
N SER A 251 -12.36 -11.84 17.67
CA SER A 251 -12.01 -13.01 16.86
C SER A 251 -11.10 -13.99 17.62
N LEU A 252 -10.04 -13.51 18.27
CA LEU A 252 -9.13 -14.35 19.04
C LEU A 252 -9.82 -15.06 20.22
N ILE A 253 -10.64 -14.33 20.98
CA ILE A 253 -11.26 -14.85 22.19
C ILE A 253 -12.42 -15.78 21.85
N ASN A 254 -13.34 -15.34 20.99
CA ASN A 254 -14.58 -16.08 20.74
C ASN A 254 -14.42 -17.19 19.69
N GLU A 255 -13.58 -16.99 18.67
CA GLU A 255 -13.45 -17.94 17.56
C GLU A 255 -12.21 -18.82 17.70
N ALA A 256 -11.09 -18.22 18.12
CA ALA A 256 -9.84 -18.96 18.32
C ALA A 256 -9.77 -19.67 19.69
N GLY A 257 -10.62 -19.27 20.65
CA GLY A 257 -10.68 -19.85 21.99
C GLY A 257 -9.49 -19.46 22.88
N VAL A 258 -8.84 -18.32 22.61
CA VAL A 258 -7.72 -17.82 23.40
C VAL A 258 -8.26 -17.20 24.68
N SER A 259 -7.72 -17.62 25.82
CA SER A 259 -8.03 -17.02 27.12
C SER A 259 -7.62 -15.54 27.17
N GLN A 260 -8.48 -14.67 27.70
CA GLN A 260 -8.23 -13.22 27.76
C GLN A 260 -6.92 -12.87 28.46
N GLU A 261 -6.64 -13.53 29.59
CA GLU A 261 -5.43 -13.32 30.40
C GLU A 261 -4.13 -13.70 29.69
N CYS A 262 -4.22 -14.46 28.58
CA CYS A 262 -3.07 -14.82 27.75
C CYS A 262 -2.83 -13.81 26.62
N ILE A 263 -3.68 -12.78 26.48
CA ILE A 263 -3.55 -11.74 25.45
C ILE A 263 -2.99 -10.47 26.08
N THR A 264 -1.98 -9.89 25.44
CA THR A 264 -1.45 -8.57 25.77
C THR A 264 -1.54 -7.64 24.56
N VAL A 265 -2.30 -6.56 24.67
CA VAL A 265 -2.29 -5.45 23.70
C VAL A 265 -1.20 -4.47 24.11
N ALA A 266 -0.22 -4.23 23.25
CA ALA A 266 1.00 -3.54 23.65
C ALA A 266 1.49 -2.46 22.66
N ASP A 267 1.89 -1.32 23.23
CA ASP A 267 2.87 -0.40 22.62
C ASP A 267 3.88 0.07 23.69
N PRO A 268 5.00 -0.66 23.88
CA PRO A 268 5.99 -0.39 24.93
C PRO A 268 6.68 0.98 24.85
N SER A 269 6.54 1.66 23.71
CA SER A 269 7.24 2.91 23.41
C SER A 269 6.36 4.14 23.56
N ARG A 270 5.06 3.94 23.77
CA ARG A 270 4.02 4.97 23.75
C ARG A 270 3.00 4.70 24.84
N HIS A 271 1.90 5.44 24.81
CA HIS A 271 0.82 5.40 25.80
C HIS A 271 -0.44 4.89 25.12
N ILE A 272 -1.13 3.92 25.74
CA ILE A 272 -2.42 3.45 25.23
C ILE A 272 -3.49 4.46 25.67
N THR A 273 -4.21 5.09 24.73
CA THR A 273 -5.17 6.13 25.10
C THR A 273 -6.42 5.59 25.81
N ASP A 274 -7.11 6.46 26.55
CA ASP A 274 -8.29 6.13 27.33
C ASP A 274 -9.42 5.57 26.50
N PHE A 275 -9.70 6.13 25.33
CA PHE A 275 -10.77 5.62 24.48
C PHE A 275 -10.48 4.18 24.01
N LEU A 276 -9.25 3.88 23.59
CA LEU A 276 -8.88 2.52 23.17
C LEU A 276 -9.00 1.55 24.33
N TYR A 277 -8.39 1.89 25.47
CA TYR A 277 -8.40 1.07 26.66
C TYR A 277 -9.82 0.80 27.15
N ASN A 278 -10.62 1.85 27.39
CA ASN A 278 -11.97 1.75 27.93
C ASN A 278 -12.90 0.97 27.00
N LYS A 279 -12.79 1.18 25.68
CA LYS A 279 -13.59 0.42 24.69
C LYS A 279 -13.30 -1.08 24.75
N CYS A 280 -12.02 -1.45 24.82
CA CYS A 280 -11.64 -2.85 24.75
C CYS A 280 -11.81 -3.57 26.09
N ILE A 281 -11.39 -2.95 27.20
CA ILE A 281 -11.54 -3.52 28.55
C ILE A 281 -13.02 -3.64 28.96
N GLY A 282 -13.89 -2.74 28.50
CA GLY A 282 -15.32 -2.82 28.73
C GLY A 282 -15.97 -4.09 28.15
N ARG A 283 -15.36 -4.70 27.13
CA ARG A 283 -15.83 -5.97 26.55
C ARG A 283 -15.05 -7.19 27.05
N PHE A 284 -13.74 -7.04 27.25
CA PHE A 284 -12.81 -8.10 27.63
C PHE A 284 -11.95 -7.65 28.82
N PRO A 285 -12.48 -7.73 30.05
CA PRO A 285 -11.87 -7.12 31.23
C PRO A 285 -10.56 -7.78 31.67
N ASN A 286 -10.29 -9.01 31.22
CA ASN A 286 -9.11 -9.78 31.63
C ASN A 286 -7.97 -9.72 30.61
N VAL A 287 -8.12 -8.97 29.52
CA VAL A 287 -7.03 -8.73 28.55
C VAL A 287 -6.04 -7.75 29.16
N ASN A 288 -4.74 -8.03 29.00
CA ASN A 288 -3.69 -7.15 29.47
C ASN A 288 -3.45 -6.01 28.48
N TYR A 289 -3.33 -4.78 28.98
CA TYR A 289 -2.93 -3.61 28.19
C TYR A 289 -1.59 -3.12 28.72
N MET A 290 -0.55 -3.11 27.89
CA MET A 290 0.81 -2.77 28.30
C MET A 290 1.37 -1.61 27.48
N ASP A 291 1.95 -0.63 28.16
CA ASP A 291 2.54 0.52 27.50
C ASP A 291 3.81 1.02 28.19
N HIS A 292 4.35 2.16 27.76
CA HIS A 292 5.61 2.71 28.25
C HIS A 292 5.60 3.00 29.75
N THR A 293 4.52 3.57 30.27
CA THR A 293 4.46 4.14 31.63
C THR A 293 3.68 3.26 32.60
N GLY A 294 2.69 2.50 32.12
CA GLY A 294 1.65 1.90 32.94
C GLY A 294 0.82 2.94 33.69
N GLY A 295 -0.07 2.48 34.57
CA GLY A 295 -1.00 3.33 35.32
C GLY A 295 -2.41 3.33 34.71
N ASP A 296 -3.40 3.84 35.44
CA ASP A 296 -4.81 3.89 35.01
C ASP A 296 -5.34 2.53 34.50
N GLY A 297 -4.87 1.44 35.14
CA GLY A 297 -5.21 0.05 34.80
C GLY A 297 -4.33 -0.60 33.72
N ARG A 298 -3.44 0.15 33.07
CA ARG A 298 -2.44 -0.38 32.14
C ARG A 298 -1.19 -0.86 32.87
N LEU A 299 -0.58 -1.91 32.35
CA LEU A 299 0.67 -2.47 32.81
C LEU A 299 1.86 -1.67 32.24
N LYS A 300 2.87 -1.43 33.06
CA LYS A 300 4.13 -0.84 32.60
C LYS A 300 4.97 -1.91 31.89
N SER A 301 5.53 -1.56 30.74
CA SER A 301 6.45 -2.45 30.03
C SER A 301 7.76 -2.64 30.78
N ASN A 302 8.14 -3.90 30.96
CA ASN A 302 9.48 -4.32 31.36
C ASN A 302 10.26 -4.82 30.15
N PHE A 303 11.59 -4.83 30.22
CA PHE A 303 12.45 -5.24 29.12
C PHE A 303 13.31 -6.45 29.50
N ALA A 304 13.39 -7.41 28.59
CA ALA A 304 14.37 -8.48 28.64
C ALA A 304 15.67 -7.96 28.01
N ASP A 305 16.73 -7.92 28.81
CA ASP A 305 18.04 -7.52 28.35
C ASP A 305 18.59 -8.52 27.32
N ASP A 306 19.34 -8.01 26.35
CA ASP A 306 20.02 -8.80 25.32
C ASP A 306 19.11 -9.74 24.49
N ALA A 307 17.84 -9.37 24.30
CA ALA A 307 16.86 -10.12 23.52
C ALA A 307 16.90 -9.85 22.01
N LEU A 308 17.52 -8.75 21.56
CA LEU A 308 17.66 -8.39 20.15
C LEU A 308 19.13 -8.36 19.72
N HIS A 309 19.48 -9.16 18.71
CA HIS A 309 20.83 -9.21 18.14
C HIS A 309 20.80 -8.66 16.71
N PHE A 310 21.68 -7.70 16.44
CA PHE A 310 21.80 -7.08 15.11
C PHE A 310 22.69 -7.95 14.22
N SER A 311 22.33 -8.06 12.94
CA SER A 311 23.11 -8.82 11.95
C SER A 311 24.43 -8.15 11.55
N GLN A 312 24.67 -6.92 12.00
CA GLN A 312 25.87 -6.13 11.78
C GLN A 312 26.26 -5.42 13.08
N ASP A 313 27.55 -5.17 13.25
CA ASP A 313 28.04 -4.30 14.31
C ASP A 313 27.72 -2.85 13.96
N ASN A 314 26.70 -2.31 14.62
CA ASN A 314 26.26 -0.92 14.50
C ASN A 314 26.72 -0.08 15.71
N GLY A 315 27.72 -0.55 16.46
CA GLY A 315 28.16 0.06 17.71
C GLY A 315 27.19 -0.19 18.87
N LYS A 316 27.19 0.74 19.84
CA LYS A 316 26.40 0.60 21.08
C LYS A 316 24.91 0.87 20.82
N LEU A 317 24.18 -0.17 20.40
CA LEU A 317 22.73 -0.16 20.31
C LEU A 317 22.08 -0.83 21.52
N ALA A 318 20.88 -0.35 21.86
CA ALA A 318 20.03 -1.04 22.84
C ALA A 318 19.62 -2.41 22.29
N ARG A 319 19.82 -3.46 23.10
CA ARG A 319 19.48 -4.86 22.77
C ARG A 319 18.27 -5.38 23.55
N GLY A 320 17.66 -4.52 24.38
CA GLY A 320 16.50 -4.88 25.18
C GLY A 320 15.22 -4.90 24.33
N ILE A 321 14.38 -5.90 24.54
CA ILE A 321 13.04 -5.98 23.96
C ILE A 321 12.03 -6.07 25.09
N SER A 322 10.86 -5.45 24.92
CA SER A 322 9.80 -5.55 25.92
C SER A 322 9.45 -7.03 26.16
N THR A 323 9.35 -7.40 27.44
CA THR A 323 9.01 -8.76 27.91
C THR A 323 7.71 -9.28 27.30
N ALA A 324 6.72 -8.40 27.05
CA ALA A 324 5.51 -8.80 26.33
C ALA A 324 5.80 -9.39 24.94
N PHE A 325 6.85 -8.95 24.26
CA PHE A 325 7.23 -9.48 22.95
C PHE A 325 8.25 -10.61 23.06
N ALA A 326 9.21 -10.49 23.97
CA ALA A 326 10.26 -11.51 24.15
C ALA A 326 9.69 -12.84 24.69
N GLU A 327 8.62 -12.79 25.48
CA GLU A 327 7.99 -13.98 26.09
C GLU A 327 6.73 -14.46 25.37
N ALA A 328 6.32 -13.82 24.27
CA ALA A 328 5.13 -14.23 23.54
C ALA A 328 5.38 -15.50 22.74
N ASP A 329 4.42 -16.43 22.75
CA ASP A 329 4.39 -17.55 21.80
C ASP A 329 3.98 -17.07 20.41
N TYR A 330 3.12 -16.05 20.36
CA TYR A 330 2.61 -15.49 19.11
C TYR A 330 2.62 -13.95 19.16
N VAL A 331 3.16 -13.33 18.13
CA VAL A 331 3.11 -11.87 17.95
C VAL A 331 2.23 -11.53 16.74
N ILE A 332 1.23 -10.68 16.96
CA ILE A 332 0.40 -10.10 15.90
C ILE A 332 0.75 -8.63 15.79
N ASN A 333 1.24 -8.20 14.63
CA ASN A 333 1.52 -6.79 14.37
C ASN A 333 0.33 -6.13 13.68
N MET A 334 -0.37 -5.23 14.39
CA MET A 334 -1.44 -4.42 13.81
C MET A 334 -0.90 -3.04 13.44
N ALA A 335 -0.34 -2.97 12.25
CA ALA A 335 0.29 -1.76 11.73
C ALA A 335 -0.74 -0.71 11.29
N LEU A 336 -0.40 0.56 11.52
CA LEU A 336 -1.08 1.72 10.95
C LEU A 336 -0.18 2.30 9.85
N LEU A 337 -0.65 2.25 8.60
CA LEU A 337 0.02 2.87 7.46
C LEU A 337 -0.35 4.36 7.40
N LYS A 338 0.63 5.23 7.63
CA LYS A 338 0.51 6.69 7.52
C LYS A 338 1.81 7.28 7.04
N GLY A 339 1.74 8.44 6.36
CA GLY A 339 2.95 9.15 5.94
C GLY A 339 3.78 9.57 7.14
N HIS A 340 5.10 9.38 7.05
CA HIS A 340 6.06 9.69 8.09
C HIS A 340 7.11 10.67 7.57
N GLU A 341 7.36 11.77 8.29
CA GLU A 341 8.24 12.86 7.83
C GLU A 341 9.69 12.42 7.52
N GLY A 342 10.15 11.27 8.03
CA GLY A 342 11.52 10.78 7.83
C GLY A 342 11.68 9.30 7.45
N GLN A 343 10.59 8.53 7.32
CA GLN A 343 10.67 7.09 7.01
C GLN A 343 9.68 6.61 5.92
N GLY A 344 9.01 7.54 5.24
CA GLY A 344 8.11 7.27 4.10
C GLY A 344 6.67 7.65 4.37
#